data_AF-A0A7J2RBG0-F1
#
_entry.id   AF-A0A7J2RBG0-F1
#
_cell.length_a   1.000
_cell.length_b   1.000
_cell.length_c   1.000
_cell.angle_alpha   90.00
_cell.angle_beta   90.00
_cell.angle_gamma   90.00
#
_symmetry.space_group_name_H-M   'P 1'
#
loop_
_entity.id
_entity.type
_entity.pdbx_description
1 polymer ?
#
loop_
_entity_poly.entity_id
_entity_poly.type
_entity_poly.pdbx_seq_one_letter_code
_entity_poly.pdbx_strand_id
1 'polypeptide(L)' 'VSSKLGGLDALLSIVQMPPGVPVATVGIDRGENAAYLAIRILNLLKK' A
#
# COMPACT_ATOMS: atom_id res chain seq x y z
N VAL A 1 -2.78 13.57 7.75
CA VAL A 1 -3.99 12.94 8.35
C VAL A 1 -3.92 13.04 9.87
N SER A 2 -5.01 13.42 10.57
CA SER A 2 -5.04 13.45 12.05
C SER A 2 -5.87 12.28 12.59
N SER A 3 -5.27 11.10 12.65
CA SER A 3 -5.81 9.91 13.33
C SER A 3 -5.11 9.71 14.68
N LYS A 4 -5.79 9.09 15.64
CA LYS A 4 -5.34 8.95 17.05
C LYS A 4 -3.93 8.36 17.21
N LEU A 5 -3.45 7.59 16.23
CA LEU A 5 -2.17 6.88 16.25
C LEU A 5 -1.25 7.26 15.07
N GLY A 6 -1.45 8.43 14.45
CA GLY A 6 -0.60 8.89 13.35
C GLY A 6 -0.64 7.99 12.10
N GLY A 7 -1.73 7.23 11.92
CA GLY A 7 -1.95 6.31 10.80
C GLY A 7 -1.39 4.91 11.00
N LEU A 8 -0.83 4.59 12.18
CA LEU A 8 -0.35 3.24 12.49
C LEU A 8 -1.51 2.22 12.50
N ASP A 9 -2.68 2.63 12.95
CA ASP A 9 -3.91 1.85 12.90
C ASP A 9 -4.27 1.46 11.46
N ALA A 10 -4.31 2.45 10.56
CA ALA A 10 -4.56 2.22 9.15
C ALA A 10 -3.49 1.31 8.51
N LEU A 11 -2.21 1.53 8.84
CA LEU A 11 -1.12 0.69 8.32
C LEU A 11 -1.29 -0.77 8.74
N LEU A 12 -1.53 -1.03 10.03
CA LEU A 12 -1.67 -2.39 10.54
C LEU A 12 -2.93 -3.07 10.02
N SER A 13 -4.04 -2.34 9.83
CA SER A 13 -5.26 -2.88 9.22
C SER A 13 -5.09 -3.29 7.75
N ILE A 14 -4.10 -2.75 7.04
CA ILE A 14 -3.84 -3.07 5.62
C ILE A 14 -2.72 -4.09 5.45
N VAL A 15 -1.61 -3.97 6.20
CA VAL A 15 -0.42 -4.81 6.00
C VAL A 15 -0.56 -6.21 6.62
N GLN A 16 -1.37 -6.36 7.67
CA GLN A 16 -1.51 -7.62 8.42
C GLN A 16 -2.49 -8.58 7.74
N MET A 17 -2.24 -8.90 6.47
CA MET A 17 -3.09 -9.83 5.72
C MET A 17 -2.78 -11.29 6.05
N PRO A 18 -3.80 -12.17 6.11
CA PRO A 18 -3.60 -13.59 6.35
C PRO A 18 -2.85 -14.27 5.19
N PRO A 19 -2.23 -15.44 5.44
CA PRO A 19 -1.57 -16.22 4.39
C PRO A 19 -2.52 -16.52 3.22
N GLY A 20 -2.02 -16.38 1.99
CA GLY A 20 -2.77 -16.64 0.75
C GLY A 20 -3.45 -15.43 0.11
N VAL A 21 -3.54 -14.29 0.81
CA VAL A 21 -4.10 -13.04 0.25
C VAL A 21 -3.10 -11.89 0.43
N PRO A 22 -2.10 -11.76 -0.46
CA PRO A 22 -1.09 -10.71 -0.33
C PRO A 22 -1.67 -9.33 -0.69
N VAL A 23 -1.23 -8.29 0.01
CA VAL A 23 -1.52 -6.89 -0.30
C VAL A 23 -0.21 -6.10 -0.35
N ALA A 24 -0.05 -5.28 -1.40
CA ALA A 24 1.13 -4.43 -1.56
C ALA A 24 0.88 -3.06 -0.89
N THR A 25 1.19 -2.97 0.41
CA THR A 25 1.01 -1.77 1.22
C THR A 25 2.14 -0.77 1.00
N VAL A 26 1.82 0.52 0.89
CA VAL A 26 2.80 1.62 0.84
C VAL A 26 2.79 2.42 2.15
N GLY A 27 3.70 3.39 2.28
CA GLY A 27 3.77 4.25 3.47
C GLY A 27 2.51 5.09 3.69
N ILE A 28 2.27 5.48 4.95
CA ILE A 28 1.17 6.36 5.36
C ILE A 28 1.27 7.69 4.60
N ASP A 29 0.15 8.16 4.06
CA ASP A 29 0.05 9.37 3.23
C ASP A 29 0.96 9.34 1.97
N ARG A 30 1.44 8.17 1.51
CA ARG A 30 2.30 8.02 0.31
C ARG A 30 1.53 7.55 -0.93
N GLY A 31 0.51 8.30 -1.35
CA GLY A 31 -0.27 8.02 -2.56
C GLY A 31 0.56 8.02 -3.85
N GLU A 32 1.57 8.89 -3.95
CA GLU A 32 2.51 8.91 -5.09
C GLU A 32 3.26 7.58 -5.25
N ASN A 33 3.71 6.98 -4.15
CA ASN A 33 4.38 5.68 -4.19
C ASN A 33 3.45 4.56 -4.65
N ALA A 34 2.15 4.64 -4.30
CA ALA A 34 1.17 3.69 -4.81
C ALA A 34 0.99 3.83 -6.34
N ALA A 35 0.96 5.06 -6.86
CA ALA A 35 0.90 5.31 -8.30
C ALA A 35 2.15 4.76 -9.02
N TYR A 36 3.34 5.01 -8.49
CA TYR A 36 4.58 4.46 -9.06
C TYR A 36 4.60 2.93 -9.03
N LEU A 37 4.14 2.30 -7.94
CA LEU A 37 4.02 0.85 -7.85
C LEU A 37 3.05 0.30 -8.91
N ALA A 38 1.89 0.93 -9.09
CA ALA A 38 0.92 0.55 -10.11
C ALA A 38 1.51 0.66 -11.52
N ILE A 39 2.21 1.76 -11.84
CA ILE A 39 2.90 1.92 -13.13
C ILE A 39 3.95 0.83 -13.34
N ARG A 40 4.73 0.47 -12.31
CA ARG A 40 5.71 -0.62 -12.42
C ARG A 40 5.06 -1.96 -12.74
N ILE A 41 3.93 -2.28 -12.11
CA ILE A 41 3.17 -3.50 -12.40
C ILE A 41 2.63 -3.46 -13.84
N LEU A 42 2.03 -2.34 -14.26
CA LEU A 42 1.50 -2.19 -15.62
C LEU A 42 2.60 -2.26 -16.68
N ASN A 43 3.78 -1.69 -16.42
CA ASN A 43 4.92 -1.75 -17.35
C ASN A 43 5.47 -3.17 -17.51
N LEU A 44 5.43 -4.00 -16.47
CA LEU A 44 5.79 -5.43 -16.60
C LEU A 44 4.80 -6.21 -17.47
N LEU A 45 3.55 -5.74 -17.58
CA LEU A 45 2.52 -6.36 -18.40
C LEU A 45 2.53 -5.90 -19.86
N LYS A 46 3.13 -4.73 -20.14
CA LYS A 46 3.30 -4.24 -21.51
C LYS A 46 4.45 -5.01 -22.18
N LYS A 47 4.11 -5.75 -23.23
CA LYS A 47 5.08 -6.38 -24.16
C LYS A 47 5.77 -5.32 -25.00
#